data_AF-A0A971Y070-F1
#
_entry.id   AF-A0A971Y070-F1
#
_cell.length_a   1.000
_cell.length_b   1.000
_cell.length_c   1.000
_cell.angle_alpha   90.00
_cell.angle_beta   90.00
_cell.angle_gamma   90.00
#
_symmetry.space_group_name_H-M   'P 1'
#
loop_
_entity.id
_entity.type
_entity.pdbx_description
1 polymer ?
#
loop_
_entity_poly.entity_id
_entity_poly.type
_entity_poly.pdbx_seq_one_letter_code
_entity_poly.pdbx_strand_id
1 'polypeptide(L)' 'MKLHELKPAKGAKKAAKRKGLGTGSGLGKTAGRGHKGQNSRSGGGVRLTFEGGQMPLHQRIPKRGFT' A
#
# COMPACT_ATOMS: atom_id res chain seq x y z
N MET A 1 33.21 -15.14 14.07
CA MET A 1 32.51 -13.88 14.42
C MET A 1 32.14 -13.94 15.88
N LYS A 2 32.48 -12.92 16.65
CA LYS A 2 31.99 -12.77 18.02
C LYS A 2 30.64 -12.03 18.00
N LEU A 3 29.83 -12.16 19.07
CA LEU A 3 28.50 -11.55 19.15
C LEU A 3 28.49 -10.03 18.90
N HIS A 4 29.56 -9.32 19.28
CA HIS A 4 29.67 -7.86 19.13
C HIS A 4 30.13 -7.41 17.73
N GLU A 5 30.51 -8.33 16.84
CA GLU A 5 31.02 -8.02 15.49
C GLU A 5 30.00 -8.35 14.40
N LEU A 6 28.80 -8.78 14.79
CA LEU A 6 27.75 -9.20 13.85
C LEU A 6 27.33 -8.02 12.97
N LYS A 7 27.64 -8.12 11.69
CA LYS A 7 27.19 -7.17 10.66
C LYS A 7 26.31 -7.93 9.66
N PRO A 8 25.12 -7.40 9.32
CA PRO A 8 24.31 -8.00 8.27
C PRO A 8 25.01 -7.83 6.91
N ALA A 9 24.70 -8.73 5.97
CA ALA A 9 25.15 -8.57 4.59
C ALA A 9 24.68 -7.23 4.00
N LYS A 10 25.49 -6.64 3.12
CA LYS A 10 25.19 -5.34 2.51
C LYS A 10 23.83 -5.41 1.80
N GLY A 11 22.90 -4.53 2.21
CA GLY A 11 21.55 -4.47 1.65
C GLY A 11 20.52 -5.42 2.26
N ALA A 12 20.91 -6.30 3.20
CA ALA A 12 19.99 -7.25 3.82
C ALA A 12 18.89 -6.58 4.67
N LYS A 13 19.11 -5.35 5.15
CA LYS A 13 18.13 -4.60 5.96
C LYS A 13 17.88 -3.22 5.36
N LYS A 14 16.62 -2.81 5.37
CA LYS A 14 16.16 -1.45 5.01
C LYS A 14 15.35 -0.89 6.17
N ALA A 15 15.50 0.40 6.45
CA ALA A 15 14.71 1.06 7.49
C ALA A 15 13.25 1.24 7.04
N ALA A 16 12.30 1.01 7.94
CA ALA A 16 10.88 1.21 7.66
C ALA A 16 10.55 2.71 7.55
N LYS A 17 9.72 3.09 6.56
CA LYS A 17 9.25 4.46 6.40
C LYS A 17 8.10 4.72 7.39
N ARG A 18 8.32 5.60 8.37
CA ARG A 18 7.29 6.03 9.32
C ARG A 18 6.55 7.24 8.75
N LYS A 19 5.22 7.17 8.71
CA LYS A 19 4.35 8.24 8.18
C LYS A 19 3.91 9.16 9.33
N GLY A 20 3.59 10.42 9.05
CA GLY A 20 3.07 11.36 10.04
C GLY A 20 4.12 12.02 10.94
N LEU A 21 5.42 11.81 10.70
CA LEU A 21 6.51 12.38 11.50
C LEU A 21 7.01 13.72 10.96
N GLY A 22 6.14 14.72 10.95
CA GLY A 22 6.48 16.10 10.57
C GLY A 22 6.70 16.32 9.06
N THR A 23 6.74 17.58 8.65
CA THR A 23 6.83 17.99 7.23
C THR A 23 8.17 17.64 6.60
N GLY A 24 9.28 17.71 7.34
CA GLY A 24 10.62 17.35 6.86
C GLY A 24 10.76 15.89 6.41
N SER A 25 9.86 15.00 6.85
CA SER A 25 9.81 13.59 6.39
C SER A 25 9.18 13.42 5.00
N GLY A 26 8.58 14.47 4.43
CA GLY A 26 7.79 14.42 3.20
C GLY A 26 6.44 13.69 3.33
N LEU A 27 6.16 13.04 4.46
CA LEU A 27 4.92 12.32 4.74
C LEU A 27 4.23 12.83 6.02
N GLY A 28 4.45 14.10 6.39
CA GLY A 28 3.89 14.70 7.60
C GLY A 28 2.38 14.90 7.53
N LYS A 29 1.95 15.98 6.87
CA LYS A 29 0.58 16.51 6.99
C LYS A 29 -0.52 15.52 6.59
N THR A 30 -0.36 14.84 5.46
CA THR A 30 -1.40 13.95 4.90
C THR A 30 -0.99 12.49 4.89
N ALA A 31 0.19 12.14 5.43
CA ALA A 31 0.76 10.81 5.32
C ALA A 31 0.83 10.26 3.87
N GLY A 32 0.85 11.14 2.88
CA GLY A 32 0.81 10.80 1.45
C GLY A 32 -0.59 10.48 0.89
N ARG A 33 -1.66 10.70 1.66
CA ARG A 33 -3.05 10.38 1.26
C ARG A 33 -3.79 11.54 0.59
N GLY A 34 -3.20 12.72 0.46
CA GLY A 34 -3.86 13.92 -0.04
C GLY A 34 -4.83 14.56 0.97
N HIS A 35 -5.58 15.59 0.54
CA HIS A 35 -6.43 16.40 1.43
C HIS A 35 -7.88 15.89 1.59
N LYS A 36 -8.47 15.36 0.52
CA LYS A 36 -9.90 15.00 0.43
C LYS A 36 -10.06 13.74 -0.42
N GLY A 37 -11.28 13.21 -0.43
CA GLY A 37 -11.64 11.99 -1.17
C GLY A 37 -11.88 10.82 -0.21
N GLN A 38 -12.63 9.83 -0.70
CA GLN A 38 -13.00 8.64 0.09
C GLN A 38 -11.76 7.90 0.62
N ASN A 39 -10.72 7.75 -0.20
CA ASN A 39 -9.48 7.03 0.16
C ASN A 39 -8.59 7.78 1.17
N SER A 40 -8.84 9.07 1.40
CA SER A 40 -8.13 9.83 2.44
C SER A 40 -8.77 9.68 3.82
N ARG A 41 -9.97 9.08 3.92
CA ARG A 41 -10.70 8.86 5.18
C ARG A 41 -10.31 7.54 5.84
N SER A 42 -10.51 7.45 7.15
CA SER A 42 -10.32 6.19 7.88
C SER A 42 -11.32 5.14 7.39
N GLY A 43 -10.88 3.90 7.18
CA GLY A 43 -11.71 2.85 6.58
C GLY A 43 -12.16 3.14 5.14
N GLY A 44 -11.61 4.18 4.52
CA GLY A 44 -11.85 4.52 3.13
C GLY A 44 -11.25 3.49 2.19
N GLY A 45 -11.52 3.66 0.90
CA GLY A 45 -11.25 2.63 -0.08
C GLY A 45 -12.53 2.16 -0.75
N VAL A 46 -12.36 1.49 -1.86
CA VAL A 46 -13.44 0.87 -2.61
C VAL A 46 -13.06 -0.60 -2.76
N ARG A 47 -14.06 -1.50 -2.75
CA ARG A 47 -13.82 -2.93 -2.90
C ARG A 47 -13.04 -3.20 -4.19
N LEU A 48 -12.07 -4.11 -4.15
CA LEU A 48 -11.12 -4.39 -5.23
C LEU A 48 -11.77 -4.58 -6.62
N THR A 49 -12.96 -5.20 -6.67
CA THR A 49 -13.66 -5.52 -7.91
C THR A 49 -14.69 -4.49 -8.35
N PHE A 50 -14.84 -3.38 -7.64
CA PHE A 50 -15.87 -2.38 -7.94
C PHE A 50 -15.33 -1.32 -8.89
N GLU A 51 -16.02 -1.14 -10.02
CA GLU A 51 -15.61 -0.28 -11.14
C GLU A 51 -16.46 1.00 -11.23
N GLY A 52 -16.98 1.52 -10.11
CA GLY A 52 -17.66 2.83 -10.11
C GLY A 52 -19.10 2.82 -10.62
N GLY A 53 -19.76 1.66 -10.66
CA GLY A 53 -21.10 1.47 -11.23
C GLY A 53 -21.13 0.66 -12.53
N GLN A 54 -19.96 0.41 -13.12
CA GLN A 54 -19.80 -0.51 -14.23
C GLN A 54 -19.90 -1.98 -13.76
N MET A 55 -20.46 -2.85 -14.61
CA MET A 55 -20.42 -4.30 -14.37
C MET A 55 -18.97 -4.79 -14.33
N PRO A 56 -18.53 -5.43 -13.22
CA PRO A 56 -17.15 -5.86 -13.08
C PRO A 56 -16.67 -6.82 -14.17
N LEU A 57 -15.39 -6.73 -14.54
CA LEU A 57 -14.81 -7.52 -15.64
C LEU A 57 -15.06 -9.03 -15.53
N HIS A 58 -14.94 -9.60 -14.33
CA HIS A 58 -15.14 -11.04 -14.09
C HIS A 58 -16.59 -11.52 -14.32
N GLN A 59 -17.54 -10.60 -14.43
CA GLN A 59 -18.93 -10.88 -14.79
C GLN A 59 -19.18 -10.69 -16.29
N ARG A 60 -18.34 -9.89 -16.97
CA ARG A 60 -18.42 -9.63 -18.42
C ARG A 60 -17.80 -10.75 -19.25
N ILE A 61 -16.77 -11.40 -18.72
CA ILE A 61 -16.02 -12.45 -19.43
C ILE A 61 -16.68 -13.82 -19.16
N PRO A 62 -16.97 -14.62 -20.20
CA PRO A 62 -17.52 -15.97 -20.01
C PRO A 62 -16.49 -16.91 -19.38
N LYS A 63 -16.95 -17.82 -18.53
CA LYS A 63 -16.12 -18.93 -18.02
C LYS A 63 -15.98 -19.99 -19.12
N ARG A 64 -14.75 -20.45 -19.39
CA ARG A 64 -14.46 -21.49 -20.41
C ARG A 64 -13.28 -22.37 -19.96
N GLY A 65 -13.34 -23.66 -20.27
CA GLY A 65 -12.30 -24.66 -19.98
C GLY A 65 -12.76 -25.76 -19.03
N PHE A 66 -12.04 -26.89 -19.01
CA PHE A 66 -12.16 -27.99 -18.06
C PHE A 66 -10.75 -28.47 -17.66
N THR A 67 -10.63 -29.17 -16.52
CA THR A 67 -9.39 -29.84 -16.05
C THR A 67 -9.65 -31.32 -15.91
#